data_AF-A0A251Z8E3-F1
#
_entry.id   AF-A0A251Z8E3-F1
#
_cell.length_a   1.000
_cell.length_b   1.000
_cell.length_c   1.000
_cell.angle_alpha   90.00
_cell.angle_beta   90.00
_cell.angle_gamma   90.00
#
_symmetry.space_group_name_H-M   'P 1'
#
loop_
_entity.id
_entity.type
_entity.pdbx_description
1 polymer ?
#
loop_
_entity_poly.entity_id
_entity_poly.type
_entity_poly.pdbx_seq_one_letter_code
_entity_poly.pdbx_strand_id
1 'polypeptide(L)' 'MSRVCQLTGQRANNGMAVSHSHVRTKKLQQVNLQSRRLWWAEGNRWVKIR' A
#
# COMPACT_ATOMS: atom_id res chain seq x y z
N MET A 1 -8.78 -7.63 -5.42
CA MET A 1 -8.71 -6.18 -5.11
C MET A 1 -7.34 -5.67 -5.47
N SER A 2 -7.26 -4.54 -6.16
CA SER A 2 -6.01 -3.80 -6.38
C SER A 2 -5.40 -3.39 -5.03
N ARG A 3 -4.06 -3.47 -4.89
CA ARG A 3 -3.34 -2.98 -3.70
C ARG A 3 -3.32 -1.45 -3.70
N VAL A 4 -4.42 -0.86 -3.24
CA VAL A 4 -4.60 0.59 -3.11
C VAL A 4 -5.12 0.89 -1.71
N CYS A 5 -4.58 1.93 -1.07
CA CYS A 5 -5.08 2.36 0.23
C CYS A 5 -6.50 2.92 0.09
N GLN A 6 -7.44 2.43 0.91
CA GLN A 6 -8.85 2.85 0.85
C GLN A 6 -9.07 4.32 1.25
N LEU A 7 -8.20 4.89 2.09
CA LEU A 7 -8.34 6.26 2.59
C LEU A 7 -7.63 7.29 1.71
N THR A 8 -6.38 6.99 1.31
CA THR A 8 -5.52 7.95 0.60
C THR A 8 -5.40 7.66 -0.90
N GLY A 9 -5.88 6.51 -1.38
CA GLY A 9 -5.73 6.11 -2.78
C GLY A 9 -4.29 5.78 -3.18
N GLN A 10 -3.35 5.70 -2.23
CA GLN A 10 -1.95 5.40 -2.54
C GLN A 10 -1.82 4.04 -3.23
N ARG A 11 -1.09 4.04 -4.34
CA ARG A 11 -0.84 2.89 -5.20
C ARG A 11 0.66 2.62 -5.32
N ALA A 12 0.99 1.42 -5.78
CA ALA A 12 2.38 1.05 -6.00
C ALA A 12 3.08 1.99 -6.99
N ASN A 13 4.36 2.23 -6.75
CA ASN A 13 5.21 3.07 -7.58
C ASN A 13 6.08 2.22 -8.50
N ASN A 14 6.34 2.70 -9.72
CA ASN A 14 7.30 2.09 -10.62
C ASN A 14 8.70 2.61 -10.28
N GLY A 15 9.64 1.71 -9.99
CA GLY A 15 11.03 2.06 -9.69
C GLY A 15 12.01 1.07 -10.32
N MET A 16 13.29 1.21 -9.96
CA MET A 16 14.37 0.33 -10.40
C MET A 16 15.14 -0.19 -9.18
N ALA A 17 15.60 -1.43 -9.23
CA ALA A 17 16.66 -1.91 -8.35
C ALA A 17 18.00 -1.76 -9.10
N VAL A 18 19.00 -1.19 -8.41
CA VAL A 18 20.33 -0.94 -8.96
C VAL A 18 21.32 -1.86 -8.24
N SER A 19 22.07 -2.67 -8.99
CA SER A 19 23.13 -3.52 -8.44
C SER A 19 24.41 -2.72 -8.16
N HIS A 20 25.38 -3.35 -7.49
CA HIS A 20 26.72 -2.78 -7.31
C HIS A 20 27.39 -2.40 -8.64
N SER A 21 27.19 -3.20 -9.69
CA SER A 21 27.65 -2.96 -11.06
C SER A 21 26.73 -2.03 -11.89
N HIS A 22 25.80 -1.31 -11.25
CA HIS A 22 24.83 -0.41 -11.89
C HIS A 22 23.85 -1.06 -12.89
N VAL A 23 23.65 -2.38 -12.81
CA VAL A 23 22.59 -3.05 -13.58
C VAL A 23 21.24 -2.63 -13.01
N ARG A 24 20.36 -2.11 -13.89
CA ARG A 24 19.04 -1.61 -13.52
C ARG A 24 17.95 -2.60 -13.91
N THR A 25 17.24 -3.14 -12.93
CA THR A 25 16.08 -4.02 -13.15
C THR A 25 14.79 -3.32 -12.73
N LYS A 26 13.72 -3.50 -13.52
CA LYS A 26 12.40 -2.92 -13.19
C LYS A 26 11.90 -3.53 -11.88
N LYS A 27 11.50 -2.68 -10.93
CA LYS A 27 10.96 -3.09 -9.64
C LYS A 27 9.71 -2.28 -9.31
N LEU A 28 8.63 -2.98 -8.99
CA LEU A 28 7.40 -2.35 -8.53
C LEU A 28 7.44 -2.20 -7.01
N GLN A 29 7.48 -0.95 -6.52
CA GLN A 29 7.52 -0.60 -5.10
C GLN A 29 6.10 -0.60 -4.54
N GLN A 30 5.81 -1.58 -3.68
CA GLN A 30 4.49 -1.76 -3.08
C GLN A 30 4.25 -0.76 -1.94
N VAL A 31 3.00 -0.35 -1.76
CA VAL A 31 2.58 0.45 -0.58
C VAL A 31 2.53 -0.47 0.64
N ASN A 32 2.93 0.05 1.80
CA ASN A 32 2.87 -0.67 3.09
C ASN A 32 1.43 -0.74 3.64
N LEU A 33 0.56 -1.48 2.95
CA LEU A 33 -0.82 -1.68 3.35
C LEU A 33 -0.93 -2.72 4.47
N GLN A 34 -1.63 -2.38 5.54
CA GLN A 34 -1.85 -3.25 6.70
C GLN A 34 -3.33 -3.34 7.00
N SER A 35 -3.82 -4.56 7.26
CA SER A 35 -5.21 -4.76 7.68
C SER A 35 -5.37 -4.33 9.13
N ARG A 36 -6.16 -3.28 9.38
CA ARG A 36 -6.43 -2.78 10.74
C ARG A 36 -7.93 -2.61 10.96
N ARG A 37 -8.34 -2.65 12.23
CA ARG A 37 -9.70 -2.34 12.65
C ARG A 37 -9.75 -0.93 13.23
N LEU A 38 -10.63 -0.09 12.70
CA LEU A 38 -10.95 1.23 13.23
C LEU A 38 -12.35 1.19 13.86
N TRP A 39 -12.53 1.88 14.99
CA TRP A 39 -13.85 2.12 15.56
C TRP A 39 -14.49 3.31 14.83
N TRP A 40 -15.73 3.15 14.36
CA TRP A 40 -16.52 4.21 13.76
C TRP A 40 -17.68 4.57 14.69
N ALA A 41 -17.65 5.80 15.23
CA ALA A 41 -18.56 6.25 16.27
C ALA A 41 -20.01 6.40 15.78
N GLU A 42 -20.23 7.02 14.61
CA GLU A 42 -21.59 7.26 14.09
C GLU A 42 -22.32 5.96 13.73
N GLY A 43 -21.58 4.97 13.23
CA GLY A 43 -22.13 3.65 12.92
C GLY A 43 -22.05 2.63 14.06
N ASN A 44 -21.56 3.05 15.24
CA ASN A 44 -21.36 2.22 16.43
C ASN A 44 -20.74 0.84 16.15
N ARG A 45 -19.71 0.78 15.31
CA ARG A 45 -19.13 -0.50 14.85
C ARG A 45 -17.64 -0.43 14.53
N TRP A 46 -17.01 -1.60 14.51
CA TRP A 46 -15.65 -1.75 14.01
C TRP A 46 -15.63 -1.97 12.50
N VAL A 47 -14.82 -1.19 11.80
CA VAL A 47 -14.59 -1.30 10.35
C VAL A 47 -13.19 -1.85 10.10
N LYS A 48 -13.08 -2.89 9.26
CA LYS A 48 -11.79 -3.40 8.79
C LYS A 48 -11.39 -2.61 7.56
N ILE A 49 -10.24 -1.94 7.61
CA ILE A 49 -9.68 -1.13 6.53
C ILE A 49 -8.35 -1.74 6.10
N ARG A 50 -8.01 -1.57 4.82
CA ARG A 50 -6.74 -1.99 4.24
C ARG A 50 -6.14 -0.90 3.35
#